data_AF-A0A2W5Y2I0-F1
#
_entry.id   AF-A0A2W5Y2I0-F1
#
_cell.length_a   1.000
_cell.length_b   1.000
_cell.length_c   1.000
_cell.angle_alpha   90.00
_cell.angle_beta   90.00
_cell.angle_gamma   90.00
#
_symmetry.space_group_name_H-M   'P 1'
#
loop_
_entity.id
_entity.type
_entity.pdbx_description
1 polymer ?
#
loop_
_entity_poly.entity_id
_entity_poly.type
_entity_poly.pdbx_seq_one_letter_code
_entity_poly.pdbx_strand_id
1 'polypeptide(L)'
;MEWRRDSEVALVHAVPGDTWKGVMPDAPEEELRGFYGPLGAGLAVYCHIHRPYIRRLPTLTVANAGSVGLPYDGDAGSSYLIIEDGEPSVRRVEYDLDRHLADLKASGYPTARWLAEQARTARGGFPKLD
;
A
#
# COMPACT_ATOMS: atom_id res chain seq x y z
N MET A 1 -12.58 2.21 8.57
CA MET A 1 -11.40 2.76 9.25
C MET A 1 -10.95 3.97 8.46
N GLU A 2 -11.05 5.14 9.06
CA GLU A 2 -10.78 6.42 8.41
C GLU A 2 -10.20 7.39 9.45
N TRP A 3 -9.19 8.16 9.06
CA TRP A 3 -8.64 9.26 9.85
C TRP A 3 -8.46 10.48 8.95
N ARG A 4 -8.56 11.69 9.51
CA ARG A 4 -8.38 12.93 8.76
C ARG A 4 -7.63 13.99 9.58
N ARG A 5 -6.92 14.88 8.87
CA ARG A 5 -6.45 16.18 9.34
C ARG A 5 -7.09 17.25 8.47
N ASP A 6 -8.20 17.80 8.95
CA ASP A 6 -9.02 18.81 8.27
C ASP A 6 -9.21 18.50 6.77
N SER A 7 -8.99 19.48 5.90
CA SER A 7 -8.97 19.34 4.45
C SER A 7 -7.57 19.08 3.89
N GLU A 8 -6.57 18.81 4.73
CA GLU A 8 -5.20 18.56 4.28
C GLU A 8 -5.04 17.09 3.87
N VAL A 9 -5.27 16.16 4.80
CA VAL A 9 -4.96 14.73 4.62
C VAL A 9 -6.12 13.85 5.10
N ALA A 10 -6.46 12.84 4.31
CA ALA A 10 -7.33 11.74 4.71
C ALA A 10 -6.62 10.40 4.53
N LEU A 11 -6.77 9.50 5.51
CA LEU A 11 -6.20 8.15 5.51
C LEU A 11 -7.33 7.12 5.54
N VAL A 12 -7.34 6.19 4.60
CA VAL A 12 -8.26 5.05 4.55
C VAL A 12 -7.49 3.76 4.26
N HIS A 13 -8.03 2.60 4.60
CA HIS A 13 -7.37 1.34 4.26
C HIS A 13 -7.43 1.06 2.75
N ALA A 14 -8.62 1.11 2.15
CA ALA A 14 -8.88 0.83 0.75
C ALA A 14 -9.63 2.00 0.09
N VAL A 15 -10.97 1.92 -0.06
CA VAL A 15 -11.81 3.08 -0.39
C VAL A 15 -12.68 3.47 0.83
N PRO A 16 -13.24 4.69 0.89
CA PRO A 16 -14.14 5.05 1.98
C PRO A 16 -15.38 4.14 2.00
N GLY A 17 -15.69 3.57 3.16
CA GLY A 17 -16.84 2.67 3.37
C GLY A 17 -16.63 1.21 2.95
N ASP A 18 -15.53 0.85 2.27
CA ASP A 18 -15.23 -0.52 1.86
C ASP A 18 -13.72 -0.81 2.00
N THR A 19 -13.38 -1.73 2.90
CA THR A 19 -11.98 -2.12 3.19
C THR A 19 -11.40 -3.14 2.22
N TRP A 20 -12.13 -3.56 1.19
CA TRP A 20 -11.72 -4.63 0.27
C TRP A 20 -11.66 -4.20 -1.19
N LYS A 21 -12.20 -3.04 -1.53
CA LYS A 21 -12.13 -2.53 -2.89
C LYS A 21 -10.75 -1.98 -3.21
N GLY A 22 -10.01 -2.69 -4.05
CA GLY A 22 -8.74 -2.22 -4.59
C GLY A 22 -8.92 -1.26 -5.77
N VAL A 23 -8.28 -0.10 -5.69
CA VAL A 23 -8.09 0.83 -6.80
C VAL A 23 -6.64 0.70 -7.26
N MET A 24 -6.38 0.54 -8.55
CA MET A 24 -5.03 0.27 -9.08
C MET A 24 -4.28 1.56 -9.47
N PRO A 25 -2.94 1.54 -9.59
CA PRO A 25 -2.16 2.75 -9.91
C PRO A 25 -2.52 3.40 -11.25
N ASP A 26 -2.99 2.59 -12.21
CA ASP A 26 -3.43 2.96 -13.55
C ASP A 26 -4.93 3.26 -13.65
N ALA A 27 -5.65 3.30 -12.51
CA ALA A 27 -7.06 3.66 -12.51
C ALA A 27 -7.29 5.04 -13.17
N PRO A 28 -8.41 5.20 -13.92
CA PRO A 28 -8.80 6.49 -14.49
C PRO A 28 -8.95 7.58 -13.43
N GLU A 29 -8.73 8.83 -13.81
CA GLU A 29 -8.85 9.94 -12.87
C GLU A 29 -10.27 10.09 -12.30
N GLU A 30 -11.28 9.81 -13.10
CA GLU A 30 -12.69 9.84 -12.71
C GLU A 30 -12.97 8.85 -11.57
N GLU A 31 -12.35 7.67 -11.62
CA GLU A 31 -12.46 6.66 -10.57
C GLU A 31 -11.78 7.11 -9.29
N LEU A 32 -10.56 7.65 -9.38
CA LEU A 32 -9.84 8.21 -8.24
C LEU A 32 -10.62 9.36 -7.58
N ARG A 33 -11.17 10.29 -8.38
CA ARG A 33 -12.03 11.38 -7.87
C ARG A 33 -13.32 10.83 -7.24
N GLY A 34 -13.92 9.82 -7.86
CA GLY A 34 -15.17 9.22 -7.38
C GLY A 34 -15.02 8.61 -6.00
N PHE A 35 -13.93 7.87 -5.74
CA PHE A 35 -13.70 7.26 -4.43
C PHE A 35 -13.15 8.22 -3.39
N TYR A 36 -12.16 9.03 -3.76
CA TYR A 36 -11.37 9.78 -2.79
C TYR A 36 -11.75 11.26 -2.69
N GLY A 37 -12.42 11.83 -3.70
CA GLY A 37 -12.93 13.21 -3.67
C GLY A 37 -13.89 13.50 -2.51
N PRO A 38 -14.87 12.60 -2.20
CA PRO A 38 -15.78 12.79 -1.06
C PRO A 38 -15.10 12.86 0.31
N LEU A 39 -13.81 12.49 0.42
CA LEU A 39 -13.04 12.68 1.66
C LEU A 39 -12.79 14.17 1.96
N GLY A 40 -12.91 15.06 0.97
CA GLY A 40 -12.75 16.51 1.17
C GLY A 40 -11.35 16.95 1.58
N ALA A 41 -10.34 16.10 1.36
CA ALA A 41 -8.94 16.39 1.64
C ALA A 41 -8.14 16.60 0.35
N GLY A 42 -7.15 17.49 0.37
CA GLY A 42 -6.22 17.71 -0.75
C GLY A 42 -5.30 16.51 -1.01
N LEU A 43 -5.02 15.70 0.01
CA LEU A 43 -4.29 14.44 -0.07
C LEU A 43 -5.12 13.29 0.51
N ALA A 44 -5.43 12.30 -0.32
CA ALA A 44 -5.98 11.03 0.12
C ALA A 44 -4.89 9.95 0.07
N VAL A 45 -4.65 9.29 1.20
CA VAL A 45 -3.71 8.17 1.29
C VAL A 45 -4.48 6.90 1.59
N TYR A 46 -4.14 5.84 0.87
CA TYR A 46 -4.65 4.50 1.14
C TYR A 46 -3.58 3.42 1.02
N CYS A 47 -3.99 2.17 1.24
CA CYS A 47 -3.12 1.00 1.22
C CYS A 47 -3.79 -0.12 0.41
N HIS A 48 -3.98 -1.30 1.00
CA HIS A 48 -4.74 -2.43 0.46
C HIS A 48 -4.13 -3.14 -0.76
N ILE A 49 -3.72 -2.43 -1.81
CA ILE A 49 -3.17 -3.05 -3.03
C ILE A 49 -1.67 -3.38 -2.94
N HIS A 50 -0.99 -2.90 -1.90
CA HIS A 50 0.43 -3.14 -1.60
C HIS A 50 1.41 -2.67 -2.70
N ARG A 51 0.99 -1.69 -3.52
CA ARG A 51 1.82 -1.10 -4.57
C ARG A 51 1.87 0.41 -4.34
N PRO A 52 3.02 0.97 -3.94
CA PRO A 52 3.09 2.40 -3.69
C PRO A 52 2.98 3.18 -4.98
N TYR A 53 2.31 4.32 -4.92
CA TYR A 53 2.29 5.31 -6.00
C TYR A 53 1.83 6.66 -5.47
N ILE A 54 2.07 7.71 -6.27
CA ILE A 54 1.51 9.04 -6.04
C ILE A 54 0.95 9.54 -7.38
N ARG A 55 -0.35 9.82 -7.42
CA ARG A 55 -1.06 10.39 -8.57
C ARG A 55 -1.57 11.77 -8.19
N ARG A 56 -1.11 12.79 -8.91
CA ARG A 56 -1.56 14.18 -8.73
C ARG A 56 -2.65 14.50 -9.75
N LEU A 57 -3.85 14.81 -9.26
CA LEU A 57 -4.96 15.33 -10.03
C LEU A 57 -5.09 16.84 -9.73
N PRO A 58 -5.86 17.62 -10.53
CA PRO A 58 -5.95 19.08 -10.37
C PRO A 58 -6.26 19.60 -8.96
N THR A 59 -7.05 18.88 -8.16
CA THR A 59 -7.47 19.32 -6.81
C THR A 59 -7.29 18.25 -5.74
N LEU A 60 -6.64 17.14 -6.08
CA LEU A 60 -6.52 15.97 -5.22
C LEU A 60 -5.23 15.23 -5.56
N THR A 61 -4.43 14.91 -4.56
CA THR A 61 -3.37 13.92 -4.67
C THR A 61 -3.87 12.62 -4.06
N VAL A 62 -3.75 11.52 -4.79
CA VAL A 62 -4.00 10.16 -4.27
C VAL A 62 -2.67 9.44 -4.15
N ALA A 63 -2.35 8.96 -2.95
CA ALA A 63 -1.13 8.21 -2.69
C ALA A 63 -1.45 6.84 -2.11
N ASN A 64 -0.67 5.83 -2.51
CA ASN A 64 -0.68 4.53 -1.85
C ASN A 64 0.64 4.33 -1.10
N ALA A 65 0.57 3.90 0.17
CA ALA A 65 1.78 3.68 0.96
C ALA A 65 2.58 2.42 0.57
N GLY A 66 1.98 1.55 -0.24
CA GLY A 66 2.53 0.22 -0.50
C GLY A 66 2.31 -0.69 0.70
N SER A 67 3.30 -1.53 0.99
CA SER A 67 3.27 -2.43 2.14
C SER A 67 4.65 -2.56 2.75
N VAL A 68 4.71 -2.53 4.07
CA VAL A 68 5.96 -2.75 4.82
C VAL A 68 6.40 -4.20 4.72
N GLY A 69 5.48 -5.16 4.87
CA GLY A 69 5.80 -6.58 4.98
C GLY A 69 5.41 -7.43 3.79
N LEU A 70 4.70 -6.88 2.80
CA LEU A 70 4.17 -7.68 1.70
C LEU A 70 4.01 -6.85 0.40
N PRO A 71 5.10 -6.24 -0.13
CA PRO A 71 5.04 -5.42 -1.35
C PRO A 71 4.70 -6.24 -2.60
N TYR A 72 3.95 -5.66 -3.54
CA TYR A 72 3.43 -6.34 -4.75
C TYR A 72 3.81 -5.67 -6.08
N ASP A 73 4.86 -4.84 -6.09
CA ASP A 73 5.29 -4.09 -7.28
C ASP A 73 6.66 -4.51 -7.83
N GLY A 74 7.18 -5.66 -7.41
CA GLY A 74 8.44 -6.22 -7.90
C GLY A 74 9.69 -5.71 -7.17
N ASP A 75 9.54 -4.76 -6.24
CA ASP A 75 10.59 -4.33 -5.32
C ASP A 75 10.30 -4.91 -3.91
N ALA A 76 11.19 -5.79 -3.46
CA ALA A 76 11.08 -6.50 -2.19
C ALA A 76 11.33 -5.63 -0.95
N GLY A 77 11.88 -4.43 -1.10
CA GLY A 77 12.08 -3.50 0.00
C GLY A 77 10.76 -3.05 0.64
N SER A 78 10.74 -2.91 1.97
CA SER A 78 9.59 -2.38 2.70
C SER A 78 9.21 -1.00 2.18
N SER A 79 7.92 -0.75 1.98
CA SER A 79 7.40 0.53 1.51
C SER A 79 6.57 1.24 2.58
N TYR A 80 6.77 2.56 2.68
CA TYR A 80 5.90 3.48 3.42
C TYR A 80 5.93 4.88 2.79
N LEU A 81 5.07 5.78 3.27
CA LEU A 81 5.03 7.18 2.87
C LEU A 81 5.52 8.09 4.00
N ILE A 82 6.24 9.14 3.61
CA ILE A 82 6.47 10.33 4.43
C ILE A 82 5.66 11.48 3.83
N ILE A 83 5.00 12.29 4.66
CA ILE A 83 4.30 13.50 4.23
C ILE A 83 4.99 14.68 4.91
N GLU A 84 5.68 15.50 4.13
CA GLU A 84 6.38 16.72 4.59
C GLU A 84 5.72 17.92 3.90
N ASP A 85 5.23 18.89 4.66
CA ASP A 85 4.55 20.09 4.13
C ASP A 85 3.43 19.79 3.12
N GLY A 86 2.68 18.72 3.37
CA GLY A 86 1.58 18.26 2.51
C GLY A 86 2.03 17.46 1.28
N GLU A 87 3.33 17.26 1.09
CA GLU A 87 3.91 16.57 -0.05
C GLU A 87 4.26 15.12 0.31
N PRO A 88 3.57 14.11 -0.27
CA PRO A 88 3.89 12.71 -0.03
C PRO A 88 5.14 12.26 -0.81
N SER A 89 5.98 11.44 -0.17
CA SER A 89 7.10 10.74 -0.82
C SER A 89 7.16 9.28 -0.38
N VAL A 90 7.33 8.38 -1.36
CA VAL A 90 7.49 6.93 -1.11
C VAL A 90 8.91 6.68 -0.64
N ARG A 91 9.05 5.91 0.44
CA ARG A 91 10.33 5.47 0.99
C ARG A 91 10.43 3.96 0.93
N ARG A 92 11.62 3.49 0.52
CA ARG A 92 12.00 2.08 0.50
C ARG A 92 13.07 1.82 1.54
N VAL A 93 12.92 0.70 2.24
CA VAL A 93 13.86 0.27 3.27
C VAL A 93 14.20 -1.19 3.02
N GLU A 94 15.48 -1.44 2.79
CA GLU A 94 16.03 -2.78 2.79
C GLU A 94 16.04 -3.33 4.21
N TYR A 95 15.78 -4.63 4.34
CA TYR A 95 15.82 -5.35 5.59
C TYR A 95 16.61 -6.64 5.41
N ASP A 96 16.99 -7.27 6.52
CA ASP A 96 17.67 -8.56 6.51
C ASP A 96 16.72 -9.66 6.03
N LEU A 97 16.75 -9.89 4.71
CA LEU A 97 15.90 -10.86 4.04
C LEU A 97 16.19 -12.28 4.52
N ASP A 98 17.47 -12.64 4.70
CA ASP A 98 17.85 -13.99 5.12
C ASP A 98 17.34 -14.30 6.53
N ARG A 99 17.44 -13.33 7.45
CA ARG A 99 16.85 -13.46 8.78
C ARG A 99 15.32 -13.57 8.71
N HIS A 100 14.65 -12.73 7.94
CA HIS A 100 13.19 -12.81 7.79
C HIS A 100 12.73 -14.17 7.24
N LEU A 101 13.45 -14.72 6.26
CA LEU A 101 13.19 -16.03 5.69
C LEU A 101 13.42 -17.17 6.70
N ALA A 102 14.45 -17.05 7.55
CA ALA A 102 14.69 -17.99 8.64
C ALA A 102 13.57 -17.95 9.68
N ASP A 103 13.11 -16.75 10.06
CA ASP A 103 12.00 -16.55 10.99
C ASP A 103 10.69 -17.13 10.43
N LEU A 104 10.39 -16.88 9.15
CA LEU A 104 9.22 -17.48 8.48
C LEU A 104 9.27 -19.00 8.50
N LYS A 105 10.43 -19.60 8.19
CA LYS A 105 10.63 -21.05 8.22
C LYS A 105 10.44 -21.62 9.64
N ALA A 106 10.92 -20.93 10.66
CA ALA A 106 10.83 -21.37 12.05
C ALA A 106 9.44 -21.17 12.66
N SER A 107 8.63 -20.25 12.13
CA SER A 107 7.33 -19.89 12.70
C SER A 107 6.27 -20.99 12.65
N GLY A 108 6.43 -21.99 11.77
CA GLY A 108 5.40 -23.00 11.51
C GLY A 108 4.12 -22.43 10.86
N TYR A 109 4.15 -21.20 10.36
CA TYR A 109 2.98 -20.56 9.77
C TYR A 109 2.51 -21.33 8.52
N PRO A 110 1.21 -21.63 8.36
CA PRO A 110 0.73 -22.49 7.27
C PRO A 110 1.15 -22.04 5.87
N THR A 111 1.26 -20.73 5.65
CA THR A 111 1.65 -20.16 4.36
C THR A 111 3.08 -19.60 4.34
N ALA A 112 3.96 -20.03 5.26
CA ALA A 112 5.34 -19.56 5.38
C ALA A 112 6.12 -19.68 4.06
N ARG A 113 5.91 -20.76 3.29
CA ARG A 113 6.55 -20.95 1.98
C ARG A 113 6.14 -19.86 0.99
N TRP A 114 4.85 -19.54 0.92
CA TRP A 114 4.34 -18.50 0.05
C TRP A 114 4.80 -17.11 0.50
N LEU A 115 4.74 -16.80 1.80
CA LEU A 115 5.28 -15.55 2.35
C LEU A 115 6.77 -15.39 2.02
N ALA A 116 7.55 -16.46 2.11
CA ALA A 116 8.96 -16.47 1.75
C ALA A 116 9.21 -16.26 0.24
N GLU A 117 8.30 -16.70 -0.63
CA GLU A 117 8.37 -16.38 -2.06
C GLU A 117 8.03 -14.91 -2.31
N GLN A 118 7.02 -14.37 -1.63
CA GLN A 118 6.66 -12.96 -1.76
C GLN A 118 7.76 -12.04 -1.23
N ALA A 119 8.37 -12.37 -0.09
CA ALA A 119 9.51 -11.64 0.46
C ALA A 119 10.70 -11.55 -0.51
N ARG A 120 10.87 -12.54 -1.40
CA ARG A 120 11.93 -12.54 -2.42
C ARG A 120 11.54 -11.81 -3.70
N THR A 121 10.28 -11.88 -4.09
CA THR A 121 9.86 -11.55 -5.46
C THR A 121 9.00 -10.30 -5.55
N ALA A 122 8.27 -9.95 -4.49
CA ALA A 122 7.29 -8.88 -4.45
C ALA A 122 6.28 -8.91 -5.61
N ARG A 123 5.89 -10.11 -6.08
CA ARG A 123 5.00 -10.25 -7.25
C ARG A 123 3.51 -10.29 -6.90
N GLY A 124 3.19 -10.49 -5.63
CA GLY A 124 1.84 -10.72 -5.15
C GLY A 124 1.24 -12.03 -5.61
N GLY A 125 -0.08 -12.08 -5.55
CA GLY A 125 -0.88 -13.29 -5.78
C GLY A 125 -1.48 -13.82 -4.48
N PHE A 126 -2.07 -15.01 -4.56
CA PHE A 126 -2.68 -15.68 -3.41
C PHE A 126 -1.85 -16.91 -3.02
N PRO A 127 -1.77 -17.25 -1.73
CA PRO A 127 -1.17 -18.50 -1.31
C PRO A 127 -1.91 -19.67 -1.97
N LYS A 128 -1.16 -20.57 -2.58
CA LYS A 128 -1.67 -21.90 -2.88
C LYS A 128 -1.53 -22.69 -1.58
N LEU A 129 -2.66 -23.09 -1.01
CA LEU A 129 -2.66 -24.06 0.08
C LEU A 129 -2.42 -25.42 -0.55
N ASP A 130 -1.35 -26.09 -0.13
CA ASP A 130 -1.06 -27.48 -0.48
C ASP A 130 -2.01 -28.43 0.28
#